data_AF-A0A527ZDT3-F1
#
_entry.id   AF-A0A527ZDT3-F1
#
_cell.length_a   1.000
_cell.length_b   1.000
_cell.length_c   1.000
_cell.angle_alpha   90.00
_cell.angle_beta   90.00
_cell.angle_gamma   90.00
#
_symmetry.space_group_name_H-M   'P 1'
#
loop_
_entity.id
_entity.type
_entity.pdbx_description
1 polymer ?
#
loop_
_entity_poly.entity_id
_entity_poly.type
_entity_poly.pdbx_seq_one_letter_code
_entity_poly.pdbx_strand_id
1 'polypeptide(L)'
;VYGRGVRLARGGKLDIDISPYDYPKSAKNTVKLGKKLRPGDFDVVAPIGANEVRVRVIGVIENQAPTRALEADLPVEDGLVAMDRRNDVCQIALVERHRGTGGVTNAFVSGFGYMADCAMASSVAHDAHHIIVVGTSKQDMALAVNRLGEVGGGVVLFSKGKELALVEMPIAGLMSD
;
A
#
# COMPACT_ATOMS: atom_id res chain seq x y z
N VAL A 1 4.23 -37.57 -12.06
CA VAL A 1 5.42 -36.74 -11.78
C VAL A 1 6.40 -37.53 -10.95
N TYR A 2 7.65 -37.65 -11.39
CA TYR A 2 8.72 -38.32 -10.65
C TYR A 2 9.83 -37.32 -10.34
N GLY A 3 10.44 -37.41 -9.16
CA GLY A 3 11.59 -36.61 -8.76
C GLY A 3 12.59 -37.49 -8.00
N ARG A 4 13.88 -37.38 -8.34
CA ARG A 4 14.95 -38.22 -7.77
C ARG A 4 14.62 -39.74 -7.80
N GLY A 5 13.96 -40.22 -8.85
CA GLY A 5 13.57 -41.63 -9.01
C GLY A 5 12.31 -42.06 -8.26
N VAL A 6 11.66 -41.17 -7.50
CA VAL A 6 10.46 -41.47 -6.70
C VAL A 6 9.23 -40.83 -7.34
N ARG A 7 8.08 -41.52 -7.35
CA ARG A 7 6.81 -40.95 -7.84
C ARG A 7 6.27 -39.97 -6.80
N LEU A 8 6.16 -38.69 -7.17
CA LEU A 8 5.71 -37.62 -6.27
C LEU A 8 4.24 -37.25 -6.46
N ALA A 9 3.70 -37.45 -7.67
CA ALA A 9 2.30 -37.13 -7.97
C ALA A 9 1.75 -37.99 -9.11
N ARG A 10 0.46 -38.29 -9.07
CA ARG A 10 -0.28 -39.00 -10.13
C ARG A 10 -1.68 -38.41 -10.27
N GLY A 11 -2.14 -38.21 -11.51
CA GLY A 11 -3.51 -37.75 -11.78
C GLY A 11 -3.86 -36.40 -11.16
N GLY A 12 -2.89 -35.47 -11.09
CA GLY A 12 -3.08 -34.15 -10.48
C GLY A 12 -3.07 -34.13 -8.95
N LYS A 13 -2.82 -35.26 -8.28
CA LYS A 13 -2.73 -35.35 -6.82
C LYS A 13 -1.32 -35.73 -6.40
N LEU A 14 -0.86 -35.20 -5.26
CA LEU A 14 0.39 -35.61 -4.63
C LEU A 14 0.25 -37.04 -4.10
N ASP A 15 1.27 -37.86 -4.35
CA ASP A 15 1.43 -39.21 -3.80
C ASP A 15 2.32 -39.23 -2.54
N ILE A 16 2.87 -38.06 -2.18
CA ILE A 16 3.72 -37.84 -1.01
C ILE A 16 3.14 -36.71 -0.15
N ASP A 17 3.52 -36.69 1.12
CA ASP A 17 3.31 -35.52 1.98
C ASP A 17 4.45 -34.51 1.80
N ILE A 18 4.12 -33.22 1.74
CA ILE A 18 5.09 -32.13 1.69
C ILE A 18 4.96 -31.37 3.00
N SER A 19 5.88 -31.62 3.93
CA SER A 19 5.83 -31.00 5.24
C SER A 19 5.94 -29.46 5.13
N PRO A 20 5.17 -28.71 5.94
CA PRO A 20 5.29 -27.26 6.01
C PRO A 20 6.72 -26.84 6.38
N TYR A 21 7.20 -25.76 5.76
CA TYR A 21 8.49 -25.18 6.08
C TYR A 21 8.33 -24.07 7.12
N ASP A 22 9.01 -24.17 8.26
CA ASP A 22 8.99 -23.12 9.27
C ASP A 22 9.98 -22.00 8.90
N TYR A 23 9.44 -20.86 8.46
CA TYR A 23 10.23 -19.72 8.04
C TYR A 23 10.91 -19.04 9.23
N PRO A 24 12.19 -18.64 9.12
CA PRO A 24 12.89 -18.00 10.22
C PRO A 24 12.25 -16.67 10.59
N LYS A 25 12.38 -16.26 11.87
CA LYS A 25 11.86 -14.95 12.35
C LYS A 25 12.37 -13.77 11.54
N SER A 26 13.59 -13.85 10.99
CA SER A 26 14.16 -12.83 10.11
C SER A 26 13.38 -12.64 8.82
N ALA A 27 12.69 -13.69 8.34
CA ALA A 27 11.79 -13.61 7.18
C ALA A 27 10.40 -13.09 7.56
N LYS A 28 9.92 -13.28 8.80
CA LYS A 28 8.58 -12.81 9.22
C LYS A 28 8.56 -11.36 9.75
N ASN A 29 9.63 -10.90 10.39
CA ASN A 29 9.70 -9.57 11.04
C ASN A 29 10.33 -8.49 10.14
N THR A 30 9.82 -8.36 8.91
CA THR A 30 10.42 -7.50 7.89
C THR A 30 9.74 -6.15 7.73
N VAL A 31 8.49 -6.00 8.17
CA VAL A 31 7.80 -4.70 8.18
C VAL A 31 8.14 -3.95 9.47
N LYS A 32 8.96 -2.92 9.33
CA LYS A 32 9.47 -2.09 10.43
C LYS A 32 9.14 -0.63 10.15
N LEU A 33 8.07 -0.14 10.78
CA LEU A 33 7.63 1.25 10.63
C LEU A 33 8.37 2.20 11.59
N GLY A 34 8.88 1.69 12.71
CA GLY A 34 9.60 2.48 13.73
C GLY A 34 8.76 3.50 14.52
N LYS A 35 7.58 3.86 14.01
CA LYS A 35 6.58 4.69 14.67
C LYS A 35 5.17 4.26 14.25
N LYS A 36 4.18 4.69 15.02
CA LYS A 36 2.77 4.64 14.61
C LYS A 36 2.49 5.82 13.69
N LEU A 37 2.00 5.54 12.48
CA LEU A 37 1.63 6.57 11.52
C LEU A 37 0.31 7.22 11.95
N ARG A 38 0.21 8.53 11.79
CA ARG A 38 -0.94 9.36 12.11
C ARG A 38 -1.45 10.03 10.83
N PRO A 39 -2.70 10.53 10.78
CA PRO A 39 -3.22 11.22 9.61
C PRO A 39 -2.31 12.36 9.12
N GLY A 40 -1.70 13.11 10.05
CA GLY A 40 -0.80 14.22 9.70
C GLY A 40 0.53 13.81 9.07
N ASP A 41 0.94 12.53 9.13
CA ASP A 41 2.10 12.06 8.36
C ASP A 41 1.80 12.06 6.83
N PHE A 42 0.51 12.14 6.47
CA PHE A 42 0.03 12.23 5.09
C PHE A 42 -0.32 13.67 4.69
N ASP A 43 0.06 14.68 5.47
CA ASP A 43 -0.19 16.06 5.10
C ASP A 43 0.73 16.53 3.96
N VAL A 44 0.13 17.27 3.01
CA VAL A 44 0.84 17.98 1.94
C VAL A 44 0.60 19.46 2.18
N VAL A 45 1.60 20.15 2.72
CA VAL A 45 1.50 21.57 3.08
C VAL A 45 1.45 22.43 1.81
N ALA A 46 0.47 23.31 1.73
CA ALA A 46 0.34 24.27 0.64
C ALA A 46 1.23 25.51 0.87
N PRO A 47 1.59 26.25 -0.19
CA PRO A 47 2.19 27.57 -0.06
C PRO A 47 1.30 28.51 0.77
N ILE A 48 1.91 29.37 1.58
CA ILE A 48 1.20 30.29 2.47
C ILE A 48 0.28 31.20 1.65
N GLY A 49 -1.00 31.24 2.01
CA GLY A 49 -2.02 32.10 1.38
C GLY A 49 -2.58 31.58 0.05
N ALA A 50 -2.18 30.39 -0.40
CA ALA A 50 -2.78 29.75 -1.55
C ALA A 50 -4.17 29.17 -1.22
N ASN A 51 -5.14 29.39 -2.10
CA ASN A 51 -6.45 28.73 -2.04
C ASN A 51 -6.53 27.54 -3.02
N GLU A 52 -5.61 27.47 -3.97
CA GLU A 52 -5.50 26.42 -4.98
C GLU A 52 -4.03 26.29 -5.37
N VAL A 53 -3.61 25.07 -5.70
CA VAL A 53 -2.25 24.78 -6.16
C VAL A 53 -2.27 23.87 -7.38
N ARG A 54 -1.45 24.20 -8.38
CA ARG A 54 -1.15 23.27 -9.47
C ARG A 54 -0.16 22.21 -8.99
N VAL A 55 -0.55 20.94 -9.07
CA VAL A 55 0.27 19.80 -8.67
C VAL A 55 0.49 18.82 -9.82
N ARG A 56 1.53 17.99 -9.69
CA ARG A 56 1.74 16.83 -10.56
C ARG A 56 0.94 15.65 -10.02
N VAL A 57 0.27 14.94 -10.93
CA VAL A 57 -0.55 13.77 -10.64
C VAL A 57 -0.03 12.59 -11.45
N ILE A 58 0.16 11.45 -10.79
CA ILE A 58 0.51 10.19 -11.46
C ILE A 58 -0.77 9.64 -12.10
N GLY A 59 -0.84 9.60 -13.42
CA GLY A 59 -1.97 9.00 -14.14
C GLY A 59 -1.75 7.50 -14.35
N VAL A 60 -2.54 6.66 -13.68
CA VAL A 60 -2.52 5.22 -13.89
C VAL A 60 -3.02 4.90 -15.29
N ILE A 61 -2.33 3.98 -15.97
CA ILE A 61 -2.80 3.35 -17.19
C ILE A 61 -3.16 1.92 -16.82
N GLU A 62 -4.43 1.57 -16.95
CA GLU A 62 -4.92 0.24 -16.55
C GLU A 62 -4.11 -0.88 -17.22
N ASN A 63 -3.73 -1.88 -16.43
CA ASN A 63 -2.93 -3.05 -16.84
C ASN A 63 -1.53 -2.72 -17.42
N GLN A 64 -0.94 -1.58 -17.07
CA GLN A 64 0.36 -1.16 -17.58
C GLN A 64 1.26 -0.62 -16.45
N ALA A 65 2.58 -0.88 -16.57
CA ALA A 65 3.58 -0.31 -15.68
C ALA A 65 3.90 1.17 -15.97
N PRO A 66 3.92 1.63 -17.24
CA PRO A 66 4.00 3.05 -17.55
C PRO A 66 2.87 3.88 -16.95
N THR A 67 3.18 5.11 -16.56
CA THR A 67 2.21 6.10 -16.07
C THR A 67 2.21 7.34 -16.94
N ARG A 68 1.13 8.12 -16.88
CA ARG A 68 1.06 9.46 -17.47
C ARG A 68 1.51 10.49 -16.46
N ALA A 69 2.23 11.50 -16.95
CA ALA A 69 2.52 12.69 -16.18
C ALA A 69 1.38 13.70 -16.35
N LEU A 70 0.47 13.76 -15.37
CA LEU A 70 -0.68 14.66 -15.38
C LEU A 70 -0.45 15.86 -14.47
N GLU A 71 -1.29 16.87 -14.62
CA GLU A 71 -1.37 18.04 -13.75
C GLU A 71 -2.82 18.28 -13.35
N ALA A 72 -3.03 18.76 -12.14
CA ALA A 72 -4.35 19.15 -11.64
C ALA A 72 -4.21 20.40 -10.76
N ASP A 73 -5.21 21.25 -10.80
CA ASP A 73 -5.36 22.38 -9.88
C ASP A 73 -6.23 21.89 -8.72
N LEU A 74 -5.63 21.79 -7.52
CA LEU A 74 -6.28 21.22 -6.34
C LEU A 74 -6.53 22.30 -5.29
N PRO A 75 -7.70 22.27 -4.61
CA PRO A 75 -8.02 23.25 -3.59
C PRO A 75 -7.11 23.08 -2.37
N VAL A 76 -6.92 24.19 -1.66
CA VAL A 76 -6.22 24.21 -0.37
C VAL A 76 -7.26 24.38 0.74
N GLU A 77 -7.24 23.45 1.69
CA GLU A 77 -8.12 23.42 2.85
C GLU A 77 -7.26 23.41 4.11
N ASP A 78 -7.47 24.35 5.03
CA ASP A 78 -6.69 24.48 6.28
C ASP A 78 -5.15 24.50 6.07
N GLY A 79 -4.69 25.09 4.96
CA GLY A 79 -3.28 25.17 4.60
C GLY A 79 -2.69 23.89 4.02
N LEU A 80 -3.53 22.90 3.72
CA LEU A 80 -3.15 21.62 3.14
C LEU A 80 -3.74 21.46 1.74
N VAL A 81 -2.99 20.86 0.84
CA VAL A 81 -3.49 20.50 -0.49
C VAL A 81 -4.48 19.35 -0.34
N ALA A 82 -5.73 19.56 -0.76
CA ALA A 82 -6.79 18.57 -0.66
C ALA A 82 -6.80 17.63 -1.87
N MET A 83 -7.41 16.46 -1.70
CA MET A 83 -7.71 15.54 -2.80
C MET A 83 -8.96 15.98 -3.55
N ASP A 84 -9.13 15.56 -4.80
CA ASP A 84 -10.33 15.84 -5.58
C ASP A 84 -10.93 14.55 -6.16
N ARG A 85 -11.81 13.93 -5.38
CA ARG A 85 -12.51 12.71 -5.79
C ARG A 85 -13.37 12.88 -7.04
N ARG A 86 -13.95 14.06 -7.25
CA ARG A 86 -14.85 14.28 -8.40
C ARG A 86 -14.08 14.19 -9.71
N ASN A 87 -12.83 14.62 -9.69
CA ASN A 87 -11.89 14.52 -10.80
C ASN A 87 -10.92 13.33 -10.67
N ASP A 88 -11.26 12.35 -9.84
CA ASP A 88 -10.48 11.13 -9.60
C ASP A 88 -9.01 11.40 -9.24
N VAL A 89 -8.77 12.35 -8.34
CA VAL A 89 -7.46 12.62 -7.76
C VAL A 89 -7.46 12.16 -6.31
N CYS A 90 -6.80 11.03 -6.08
CA CYS A 90 -6.54 10.47 -4.76
C CYS A 90 -5.13 10.85 -4.28
N GLN A 91 -4.87 10.64 -2.99
CA GLN A 91 -3.52 10.69 -2.46
C GLN A 91 -2.86 9.33 -2.58
N ILE A 92 -1.58 9.32 -2.94
CA ILE A 92 -0.70 8.16 -2.86
C ILE A 92 0.47 8.49 -1.94
N ALA A 93 0.88 7.54 -1.13
CA ALA A 93 2.06 7.68 -0.29
C ALA A 93 2.90 6.42 -0.30
N LEU A 94 4.22 6.63 -0.30
CA LEU A 94 5.20 5.58 -0.05
C LEU A 94 5.66 5.69 1.40
N VAL A 95 5.62 4.58 2.13
CA VAL A 95 6.05 4.47 3.52
C VAL A 95 7.22 3.51 3.64
N GLU A 96 8.34 4.03 4.14
CA GLU A 96 9.55 3.26 4.40
C GLU A 96 9.29 2.20 5.49
N ARG A 97 9.70 0.95 5.24
CA ARG A 97 9.42 -0.18 6.14
C ARG A 97 10.61 -1.09 6.45
N HIS A 98 11.77 -0.88 5.86
CA HIS A 98 12.93 -1.78 5.99
C HIS A 98 13.85 -1.34 7.13
N ARG A 99 14.04 -0.03 7.27
CA ARG A 99 14.99 0.59 8.21
C ARG A 99 14.34 1.05 9.51
N GLY A 100 13.01 0.96 9.64
CA GLY A 100 12.33 1.42 10.84
C GLY A 100 12.27 2.95 10.94
N THR A 101 12.27 3.66 9.81
CA THR A 101 12.13 5.12 9.83
C THR A 101 10.66 5.54 9.78
N GLY A 102 9.83 4.77 9.08
CA GLY A 102 8.43 5.15 8.82
C GLY A 102 8.34 6.47 8.05
N GLY A 103 9.37 6.82 7.29
CA GLY A 103 9.39 8.00 6.45
C GLY A 103 8.28 7.91 5.41
N VAL A 104 7.53 9.00 5.24
CA VAL A 104 6.39 9.09 4.31
C VAL A 104 6.74 10.06 3.20
N THR A 105 6.55 9.63 1.95
CA THR A 105 6.62 10.50 0.77
C THR A 105 5.23 10.56 0.15
N ASN A 106 4.62 11.73 0.16
CA ASN A 106 3.26 11.99 -0.32
C ASN A 106 3.26 12.50 -1.76
N ALA A 107 2.26 12.09 -2.54
CA ALA A 107 1.98 12.57 -3.89
C ALA A 107 0.49 12.37 -4.23
N PHE A 108 0.10 12.70 -5.47
CA PHE A 108 -1.26 12.53 -5.98
C PHE A 108 -1.30 11.54 -7.14
N VAL A 109 -2.40 10.79 -7.25
CA VAL A 109 -2.61 9.76 -8.27
C VAL A 109 -4.04 9.81 -8.80
N SER A 110 -4.21 9.46 -10.07
CA SER A 110 -5.51 9.37 -10.74
C SER A 110 -5.65 8.05 -11.49
N GLY A 111 -6.88 7.54 -11.63
CA GLY A 111 -7.24 6.27 -12.26
C GLY A 111 -7.75 5.20 -11.31
N PHE A 112 -8.14 5.55 -10.07
CA PHE A 112 -8.63 4.58 -9.07
C PHE A 112 -10.16 4.60 -8.89
N GLY A 113 -10.82 5.72 -9.23
CA GLY A 113 -12.28 5.85 -9.18
C GLY A 113 -12.87 5.80 -7.77
N TYR A 114 -12.09 6.14 -6.73
CA TYR A 114 -12.56 6.08 -5.35
C TYR A 114 -13.55 7.21 -5.01
N MET A 115 -14.81 6.84 -4.80
CA MET A 115 -15.91 7.78 -4.49
C MET A 115 -16.29 7.82 -3.01
N ALA A 116 -15.71 6.96 -2.18
CA ALA A 116 -15.91 6.92 -0.73
C ALA A 116 -14.61 7.25 0.01
N ASP A 117 -14.71 7.57 1.29
CA ASP A 117 -13.54 7.64 2.18
C ASP A 117 -12.99 6.22 2.35
N CYS A 118 -11.79 6.00 1.83
CA CYS A 118 -11.12 4.70 1.90
C CYS A 118 -9.61 4.84 1.69
N ALA A 119 -8.90 3.76 2.01
CA ALA A 119 -7.51 3.59 1.63
C ALA A 119 -7.18 2.11 1.43
N MET A 120 -6.39 1.81 0.40
CA MET A 120 -5.79 0.51 0.17
C MET A 120 -4.28 0.63 0.36
N ALA A 121 -3.69 -0.23 1.17
CA ALA A 121 -2.24 -0.33 1.34
C ALA A 121 -1.73 -1.71 0.91
N SER A 122 -0.53 -1.76 0.34
CA SER A 122 0.18 -2.98 -0.03
C SER A 122 1.66 -2.88 0.32
N SER A 123 2.24 -3.94 0.89
CA SER A 123 3.70 -4.10 1.02
C SER A 123 4.34 -4.80 -0.18
N VAL A 124 3.53 -5.22 -1.17
CA VAL A 124 3.96 -5.79 -2.44
C VAL A 124 4.01 -4.66 -3.48
N ALA A 125 5.14 -3.96 -3.53
CA ALA A 125 5.37 -2.86 -4.47
C ALA A 125 6.73 -2.98 -5.18
N HIS A 126 6.72 -3.36 -6.46
CA HIS A 126 7.93 -3.63 -7.22
C HIS A 126 8.82 -2.39 -7.40
N ASP A 127 10.14 -2.43 -7.19
CA ASP A 127 10.97 -3.54 -6.65
C ASP A 127 11.55 -3.24 -5.26
N ALA A 128 11.32 -2.03 -4.73
CA ALA A 128 11.79 -1.67 -3.39
C ALA A 128 10.95 -2.31 -2.28
N HIS A 129 9.71 -2.69 -2.60
CA HIS A 129 8.74 -3.27 -1.68
C HIS A 129 8.58 -2.47 -0.38
N HIS A 130 8.60 -1.14 -0.48
CA HIS A 130 8.05 -0.28 0.56
C HIS A 130 6.53 -0.42 0.61
N ILE A 131 5.88 0.10 1.65
CA ILE A 131 4.42 0.13 1.67
C ILE A 131 3.98 1.26 0.75
N ILE A 132 3.11 0.95 -0.21
CA ILE A 132 2.37 1.97 -0.96
C ILE A 132 0.95 1.98 -0.44
N VAL A 133 0.43 3.17 -0.13
CA VAL A 133 -0.97 3.37 0.26
C VAL A 133 -1.60 4.41 -0.65
N VAL A 134 -2.78 4.10 -1.17
CA VAL A 134 -3.61 5.00 -1.99
C VAL A 134 -4.93 5.19 -1.29
N GLY A 135 -5.39 6.42 -1.13
CA GLY A 135 -6.64 6.69 -0.46
C GLY A 135 -7.20 8.08 -0.68
N THR A 136 -8.40 8.26 -0.16
CA THR A 136 -9.20 9.49 -0.15
C THR A 136 -9.39 10.03 1.27
N SER A 137 -8.88 9.32 2.28
CA SER A 137 -8.95 9.66 3.70
C SER A 137 -7.62 9.37 4.37
N LYS A 138 -6.95 10.42 4.87
CA LYS A 138 -5.66 10.29 5.59
C LYS A 138 -5.79 9.42 6.85
N GLN A 139 -6.97 9.40 7.47
CA GLN A 139 -7.27 8.52 8.59
C GLN A 139 -7.24 7.05 8.18
N ASP A 140 -7.92 6.70 7.08
CA ASP A 140 -7.93 5.33 6.58
C ASP A 140 -6.55 4.92 6.05
N MET A 141 -5.79 5.85 5.46
CA MET A 141 -4.40 5.59 5.04
C MET A 141 -3.51 5.23 6.23
N ALA A 142 -3.61 5.99 7.34
CA ALA A 142 -2.87 5.71 8.56
C ALA A 142 -3.27 4.35 9.16
N LEU A 143 -4.57 4.03 9.21
CA LEU A 143 -5.05 2.74 9.70
C LEU A 143 -4.51 1.59 8.85
N ALA A 144 -4.60 1.68 7.52
CA ALA A 144 -4.14 0.66 6.59
C ALA A 144 -2.63 0.39 6.74
N VAL A 145 -1.79 1.44 6.76
CA VAL A 145 -0.34 1.27 6.91
C VAL A 145 0.05 0.66 8.24
N ASN A 146 -0.55 1.15 9.34
CA ASN A 146 -0.29 0.60 10.67
C ASN A 146 -0.71 -0.87 10.75
N ARG A 147 -1.86 -1.23 10.17
CA ARG A 147 -2.36 -2.60 10.14
C ARG A 147 -1.39 -3.54 9.43
N LEU A 148 -0.83 -3.13 8.28
CA LEU A 148 0.24 -3.90 7.62
C LEU A 148 1.49 -4.03 8.49
N GLY A 149 1.81 -3.01 9.30
CA GLY A 149 2.86 -3.10 10.31
C GLY A 149 2.60 -4.15 11.40
N GLU A 150 1.35 -4.30 11.82
CA GLU A 150 0.93 -5.26 12.85
C GLU A 150 0.97 -6.71 12.36
N VAL A 151 0.53 -6.96 11.13
CA VAL A 151 0.40 -8.33 10.58
C VAL A 151 1.65 -8.81 9.82
N GLY A 152 2.70 -7.98 9.75
CA GLY A 152 3.94 -8.34 9.04
C GLY A 152 3.89 -8.17 7.53
N GLY A 153 2.88 -7.45 7.01
CA GLY A 153 2.72 -7.09 5.60
C GLY A 153 1.55 -7.82 4.93
N GLY A 154 1.33 -7.48 3.66
CA GLY A 154 0.20 -7.94 2.86
C GLY A 154 -0.52 -6.81 2.15
N VAL A 155 -1.83 -6.99 1.97
CA VAL A 155 -2.72 -6.01 1.33
C VAL A 155 -3.94 -5.80 2.21
N VAL A 156 -4.31 -4.55 2.47
CA VAL A 156 -5.45 -4.21 3.33
C VAL A 156 -6.26 -3.07 2.75
N LEU A 157 -7.58 -3.15 2.92
CA LEU A 157 -8.54 -2.10 2.54
C LEU A 157 -9.25 -1.60 3.79
N PHE A 158 -9.17 -0.29 4.01
CA PHE A 158 -9.97 0.43 5.01
C PHE A 158 -10.98 1.35 4.34
N SER A 159 -12.14 1.51 4.95
CA SER A 159 -13.09 2.56 4.60
C SER A 159 -13.87 3.00 5.82
N LYS A 160 -14.00 4.33 5.99
CA LYS A 160 -14.75 4.95 7.08
C LYS A 160 -14.30 4.42 8.46
N GLY A 161 -12.99 4.27 8.64
CA GLY A 161 -12.36 3.79 9.87
C GLY A 161 -12.47 2.29 10.13
N LYS A 162 -12.98 1.49 9.18
CA LYS A 162 -13.16 0.04 9.33
C LYS A 162 -12.28 -0.74 8.38
N GLU A 163 -11.67 -1.82 8.87
CA GLU A 163 -11.02 -2.83 8.02
C GLU A 163 -12.12 -3.58 7.26
N LEU A 164 -12.07 -3.53 5.93
CA LEU A 164 -13.04 -4.22 5.07
C LEU A 164 -12.51 -5.54 4.53
N ALA A 165 -11.20 -5.61 4.28
CA ALA A 165 -10.53 -6.80 3.78
C ALA A 165 -9.04 -6.75 4.13
N LEU A 166 -8.47 -7.94 4.35
CA LEU A 166 -7.06 -8.14 4.66
C LEU A 166 -6.58 -9.44 4.03
N VAL A 167 -5.45 -9.39 3.34
CA VAL A 167 -4.67 -10.54 2.91
C VAL A 167 -3.33 -10.45 3.61
N GLU A 168 -3.13 -11.28 4.63
CA GLU A 168 -1.89 -11.31 5.40
C GLU A 168 -0.78 -12.01 4.61
N MET A 169 0.39 -11.38 4.58
CA MET A 169 1.58 -11.92 3.91
C MET A 169 2.81 -11.77 4.81
N PRO A 170 2.84 -12.42 5.98
CA PRO A 170 3.85 -12.19 7.00
C PRO A 170 5.27 -12.55 6.53
N ILE A 171 5.43 -13.43 5.54
CA ILE A 171 6.74 -13.81 5.02
C ILE A 171 7.23 -12.71 4.08
N ALA A 172 8.23 -11.97 4.54
CA ALA A 172 8.85 -10.81 3.89
C ALA A 172 7.88 -9.64 3.60
N GLY A 173 6.64 -9.69 4.08
CA GLY A 173 5.57 -8.82 3.61
C GLY A 173 5.14 -9.12 2.16
N LEU A 174 5.39 -10.34 1.67
CA LEU A 174 5.27 -10.73 0.26
C LEU A 174 4.60 -12.09 0.03
N MET A 175 4.64 -13.01 0.99
CA MET A 175 4.06 -14.35 0.89
C MET A 175 3.31 -14.73 2.18
N SER A 176 2.39 -15.67 2.05
CA SER A 176 1.57 -16.20 3.15
C SER A 176 1.93 -17.67 3.41
N ASP A 177 1.60 -18.18 4.60
CA ASP A 177 1.76 -19.58 5.03
C ASP A 177 0.43 -20.31 5.24
#